data_AF-A0A1W7CXY6-F1
#
_entry.id   AF-A0A1W7CXY6-F1
#
_cell.length_a   1.000
_cell.length_b   1.000
_cell.length_c   1.000
_cell.angle_alpha   90.00
_cell.angle_beta   90.00
_cell.angle_gamma   90.00
#
_symmetry.space_group_name_H-M   'P 1'
#
loop_
_entity.id
_entity.type
_entity.pdbx_description
1 polymer ?
#
loop_
_entity_poly.entity_id
_entity_poly.type
_entity_poly.pdbx_seq_one_letter_code
_entity_poly.pdbx_strand_id
1 'polypeptide(L)'
;MLGAAVLVAGCGGSADREYSLPETLCGVELEEELYDSLFPGGTDVHVVRSFEGGALQAARYCEITVDDEVIVRADAEGRDTFEEFGLDSLGVEMADAEPVEGEHEALVWPGVAMAKAPCAVTGAEGHNTIDTLALVLEAEHPGGDDESREVLAGVIQPLFAGVLDMTPCEEHA
;
A
#
# COMPACT_ATOMS: atom_id res chain seq x y z
N MET A 1 -30.33 -36.57 28.42
CA MET A 1 -30.44 -35.42 27.50
C MET A 1 -29.03 -35.03 27.12
N LEU A 2 -28.61 -35.34 25.88
CA LEU A 2 -27.33 -34.89 25.34
C LEU A 2 -27.48 -33.40 24.99
N GLY A 3 -26.72 -32.54 25.67
CA GLY A 3 -26.53 -31.15 25.26
C GLY A 3 -25.27 -31.04 24.42
N ALA A 4 -25.42 -30.86 23.11
CA ALA A 4 -24.32 -30.53 22.22
C ALA A 4 -24.06 -29.02 22.31
N ALA A 5 -22.90 -28.63 22.84
CA ALA A 5 -22.39 -27.27 22.73
C ALA A 5 -21.74 -27.14 21.35
N VAL A 6 -22.32 -26.33 20.49
CA VAL A 6 -21.71 -25.91 19.22
C VAL A 6 -20.84 -24.70 19.53
N LEU A 7 -19.52 -24.91 19.59
CA LEU A 7 -18.54 -23.84 19.55
C LEU A 7 -18.34 -23.45 18.08
N VAL A 8 -18.84 -22.29 17.69
CA VAL A 8 -18.48 -21.67 16.41
C VAL A 8 -17.16 -20.94 16.65
N ALA A 9 -16.04 -21.64 16.44
CA ALA A 9 -14.75 -21.00 16.25
C ALA A 9 -14.70 -20.58 14.77
N GLY A 10 -15.08 -19.34 14.48
CA GLY A 10 -14.72 -18.71 13.22
C GLY A 10 -13.24 -18.36 13.30
N CYS A 11 -12.41 -19.15 12.62
CA CYS A 11 -10.97 -18.96 12.52
C CYS A 11 -10.64 -17.69 11.73
N GLY A 12 -10.50 -16.56 12.42
CA GLY A 12 -9.57 -15.50 12.02
C GLY A 12 -8.17 -16.02 12.32
N GLY A 13 -7.69 -16.97 11.51
CA GLY A 13 -6.39 -17.59 11.72
C GLY A 13 -5.32 -16.64 11.21
N SER A 14 -4.68 -15.90 12.12
CA SER A 14 -3.34 -15.37 11.85
C SER A 14 -2.53 -16.52 11.27
N ALA A 15 -2.13 -16.41 10.02
CA ALA A 15 -1.31 -17.45 9.41
C ALA A 15 -0.06 -17.65 10.28
N ASP A 16 0.35 -18.90 10.54
CA ASP A 16 1.51 -19.17 11.38
C ASP A 16 2.76 -18.56 10.72
N ARG A 17 3.29 -17.47 11.28
CA ARG A 17 4.53 -16.79 10.86
C ARG A 17 5.66 -17.19 11.80
N GLU A 18 6.82 -17.58 11.26
CA GLU A 18 8.04 -17.81 12.04
C GLU A 18 8.92 -16.55 12.14
N TYR A 19 8.60 -15.53 11.34
CA TYR A 19 9.27 -14.24 11.33
C TYR A 19 8.49 -13.17 12.11
N SER A 20 9.18 -12.07 12.43
CA SER A 20 8.54 -10.85 12.96
C SER A 20 8.28 -9.88 11.83
N LEU A 21 7.18 -9.13 11.93
CA LEU A 21 6.88 -8.07 10.97
C LEU A 21 7.98 -6.98 10.98
N PRO A 22 8.25 -6.34 9.83
CA PRO A 22 9.15 -5.20 9.80
C PRO A 22 8.57 -4.05 10.62
N GLU A 23 9.41 -3.28 11.32
CA GLU A 23 8.94 -2.16 12.18
C GLU A 23 8.23 -1.03 11.41
N THR A 24 8.41 -0.99 10.08
CA THR A 24 7.79 -0.01 9.17
C THR A 24 7.28 -0.71 7.91
N LEU A 25 6.24 -0.17 7.30
CA LEU A 25 5.78 -0.60 5.98
C LEU A 25 6.44 0.30 4.93
N CYS A 26 7.29 -0.27 4.08
CA CYS A 26 8.01 0.46 3.04
C CYS A 26 8.91 1.62 3.54
N GLY A 27 9.25 1.65 4.82
CA GLY A 27 9.96 2.76 5.47
C GLY A 27 9.06 3.84 6.06
N VAL A 28 7.73 3.66 6.00
CA VAL A 28 6.74 4.52 6.66
C VAL A 28 6.33 3.90 8.00
N GLU A 29 6.38 4.71 9.06
CA GLU A 29 5.90 4.32 10.38
C GLU A 29 4.37 4.20 10.38
N LEU A 30 3.87 2.98 10.54
CA LEU A 30 2.44 2.65 10.62
C LEU A 30 2.19 1.74 11.81
N GLU A 31 0.97 1.77 12.35
CA GLU A 31 0.54 0.79 13.36
C GLU A 31 0.52 -0.61 12.74
N GLU A 32 1.17 -1.58 13.39
CA GLU A 32 1.32 -2.96 12.90
C GLU A 32 -0.03 -3.61 12.55
N GLU A 33 -1.08 -3.31 13.33
CA GLU A 33 -2.44 -3.81 13.10
C GLU A 33 -3.05 -3.41 11.76
N LEU A 34 -2.57 -2.32 11.14
CA LEU A 34 -3.06 -1.88 9.83
C LEU A 34 -2.54 -2.77 8.70
N TYR A 35 -1.29 -3.23 8.79
CA TYR A 35 -0.63 -3.94 7.69
C TYR A 35 -0.33 -5.40 7.98
N ASP A 36 -0.54 -5.90 9.21
CA ASP A 36 -0.32 -7.29 9.59
C ASP A 36 -0.94 -8.27 8.58
N SER A 37 -2.18 -8.00 8.18
CA SER A 37 -2.95 -8.88 7.28
C SER A 37 -2.39 -8.96 5.86
N LEU A 38 -1.48 -8.05 5.47
CA LEU A 38 -0.77 -8.11 4.19
C LEU A 38 0.33 -9.19 4.18
N PHE A 39 0.71 -9.72 5.35
CA PHE A 39 1.81 -10.66 5.51
C PHE A 39 1.26 -12.08 5.74
N PRO A 40 1.47 -13.02 4.81
CA PRO A 40 1.02 -14.39 4.97
C PRO A 40 1.87 -15.17 5.99
N GLY A 41 1.52 -16.43 6.24
CA GLY A 41 2.42 -17.35 6.96
C GLY A 41 3.69 -17.58 6.15
N GLY A 42 4.77 -17.94 6.83
CA GLY A 42 6.07 -18.16 6.17
C GLY A 42 7.22 -18.20 7.16
N THR A 43 8.43 -18.38 6.64
CA THR A 43 9.64 -18.53 7.45
C THR A 43 10.44 -17.24 7.53
N ASP A 44 10.62 -16.52 6.42
CA ASP A 44 11.50 -15.36 6.34
C ASP A 44 10.83 -14.17 5.62
N VAL A 45 11.05 -12.96 6.13
CA VAL A 45 10.62 -11.70 5.50
C VAL A 45 11.81 -10.86 5.09
N HIS A 46 11.75 -10.29 3.89
CA HIS A 46 12.79 -9.41 3.36
C HIS A 46 12.20 -8.13 2.77
N VAL A 47 12.75 -6.99 3.19
CA VAL A 47 12.52 -5.70 2.53
C VAL A 47 13.56 -5.56 1.42
N VAL A 48 13.16 -5.86 0.19
CA VAL A 48 14.04 -5.81 -0.99
C VAL A 48 14.34 -4.36 -1.37
N ARG A 49 13.32 -3.50 -1.29
CA ARG A 49 13.43 -2.04 -1.47
C ARG A 49 12.50 -1.32 -0.51
N SER A 50 12.93 -0.16 -0.03
CA SER A 50 12.11 0.78 0.74
C SER A 50 12.14 2.16 0.10
N PHE A 51 11.22 3.02 0.51
CA PHE A 51 11.15 4.40 0.04
C PHE A 51 12.37 5.23 0.45
N GLU A 52 13.08 4.87 1.52
CA GLU A 52 14.20 5.65 2.07
C GLU A 52 15.44 5.72 1.16
N GLY A 53 15.60 4.79 0.21
CA GLY A 53 16.80 4.69 -0.64
C GLY A 53 16.97 5.81 -1.69
N GLY A 54 15.98 6.69 -1.85
CA GLY A 54 15.83 7.54 -3.03
C GLY A 54 15.84 9.05 -2.80
N ALA A 55 16.60 9.60 -1.87
CA ALA A 55 16.56 11.03 -1.50
C ALA A 55 16.72 12.08 -2.63
N LEU A 56 17.10 11.66 -3.86
CA LEU A 56 17.24 12.53 -5.03
C LEU A 56 16.20 12.27 -6.13
N GLN A 57 15.30 11.30 -5.93
CA GLN A 57 14.28 10.91 -6.91
C GLN A 57 12.92 11.06 -6.25
N ALA A 58 12.04 11.81 -6.92
CA ALA A 58 10.67 11.95 -6.46
C ALA A 58 9.84 10.68 -6.67
N ALA A 59 10.31 9.79 -7.57
CA ALA A 59 9.80 8.42 -7.68
C ALA A 59 10.40 7.53 -6.58
N ARG A 60 9.55 6.77 -5.88
CA ARG A 60 9.93 5.88 -4.77
C ARG A 60 9.32 4.50 -4.98
N TYR A 61 10.11 3.46 -4.73
CA TYR A 61 9.71 2.08 -4.95
C TYR A 61 9.93 1.25 -3.68
N CYS A 62 8.96 0.40 -3.38
CA CYS A 62 9.00 -0.56 -2.28
C CYS A 62 8.66 -1.95 -2.79
N GLU A 63 9.37 -2.95 -2.28
CA GLU A 63 9.11 -4.35 -2.55
C GLU A 63 9.47 -5.15 -1.30
N ILE A 64 8.51 -5.92 -0.80
CA ILE A 64 8.66 -6.79 0.37
C ILE A 64 8.28 -8.20 -0.04
N THR A 65 9.11 -9.17 0.37
CA THR A 65 8.91 -10.58 0.08
C THR A 65 8.79 -11.41 1.35
N VAL A 66 7.99 -12.48 1.29
CA VAL A 66 7.98 -13.56 2.27
C VAL A 66 8.35 -14.85 1.55
N ASP A 67 9.35 -15.57 2.05
CA ASP A 67 9.87 -16.80 1.43
C ASP A 67 10.18 -16.64 -0.08
N ASP A 68 10.79 -15.50 -0.45
CA ASP A 68 11.12 -15.08 -1.82
C ASP A 68 9.92 -14.77 -2.75
N GLU A 69 8.69 -14.76 -2.24
CA GLU A 69 7.49 -14.33 -2.96
C GLU A 69 7.15 -12.87 -2.63
N VAL A 70 6.90 -12.03 -3.65
CA VAL A 70 6.52 -10.61 -3.45
C VAL A 70 5.12 -10.56 -2.86
N ILE A 71 4.99 -10.01 -1.66
CA ILE A 71 3.70 -9.89 -0.96
C ILE A 71 3.15 -8.47 -0.97
N VAL A 72 4.05 -7.48 -1.04
CA VAL A 72 3.72 -6.06 -1.08
C VAL A 72 4.64 -5.40 -2.08
N ARG A 73 4.04 -4.62 -2.98
CA ARG A 73 4.75 -3.72 -3.87
C ARG A 73 4.09 -2.35 -3.79
N ALA A 74 4.90 -1.31 -3.72
CA ALA A 74 4.37 0.05 -3.74
C ALA A 74 5.24 0.96 -4.59
N ASP A 75 4.58 1.80 -5.40
CA ASP A 75 5.20 2.68 -6.38
C ASP A 75 4.60 4.06 -6.24
N ALA A 76 5.42 5.02 -5.83
CA ALA A 76 5.05 6.43 -5.75
C ALA A 76 5.75 7.19 -6.86
N GLU A 77 5.00 7.83 -7.75
CA GLU A 77 5.55 8.61 -8.86
C GLU A 77 4.62 9.76 -9.28
N GLY A 78 5.15 10.66 -10.11
CA GLY A 78 4.39 11.81 -10.60
C GLY A 78 3.40 11.41 -11.68
N ARG A 79 2.10 11.41 -11.35
CA ARG A 79 1.00 11.04 -12.25
C ARG A 79 -0.21 11.91 -12.00
N ASP A 80 -0.85 12.40 -13.06
CA ASP A 80 -2.02 13.26 -12.94
C ASP A 80 -3.30 12.43 -12.71
N THR A 81 -3.34 11.23 -13.28
CA THR A 81 -4.51 10.34 -13.27
C THR A 81 -4.14 8.91 -12.87
N PHE A 82 -5.09 8.17 -12.31
CA PHE A 82 -4.87 6.77 -11.90
C PHE A 82 -4.65 5.84 -13.11
N GLU A 83 -5.29 6.18 -14.23
CA GLU A 83 -5.20 5.43 -15.49
C GLU A 83 -3.78 5.39 -16.06
N GLU A 84 -2.93 6.36 -15.73
CA GLU A 84 -1.53 6.41 -16.18
C GLU A 84 -0.64 5.31 -15.59
N PHE A 85 -1.09 4.63 -14.52
CA PHE A 85 -0.42 3.45 -13.98
C PHE A 85 -0.66 2.18 -14.82
N GLY A 86 -1.50 2.25 -15.86
CA GLY A 86 -1.76 1.11 -16.73
C GLY A 86 -2.57 0.02 -16.01
N LEU A 87 -3.83 0.33 -15.72
CA LEU A 87 -4.77 -0.54 -14.98
C LEU A 87 -4.88 -1.97 -15.54
N ASP A 88 -4.75 -2.14 -16.86
CA ASP A 88 -4.72 -3.45 -17.51
C ASP A 88 -3.59 -4.34 -16.98
N SER A 89 -2.43 -3.75 -16.64
CA SER A 89 -1.28 -4.48 -16.11
C SER A 89 -1.46 -4.88 -14.65
N LEU A 90 -2.30 -4.14 -13.91
CA LEU A 90 -2.72 -4.40 -12.54
C LEU A 90 -3.95 -5.31 -12.48
N GLY A 91 -4.56 -5.63 -13.62
CA GLY A 91 -5.75 -6.48 -13.69
C GLY A 91 -7.02 -5.85 -13.14
N VAL A 92 -7.10 -4.51 -13.07
CA VAL A 92 -8.24 -3.78 -12.50
C VAL A 92 -8.94 -2.89 -13.54
N GLU A 93 -10.22 -2.59 -13.32
CA GLU A 93 -10.98 -1.66 -14.15
C GLU A 93 -11.54 -0.51 -13.28
N MET A 94 -11.51 0.74 -13.79
CA MET A 94 -12.03 1.91 -13.04
C MET A 94 -13.49 1.78 -12.62
N ALA A 95 -14.29 1.01 -13.37
CA ALA A 95 -15.70 0.82 -13.07
C ALA A 95 -15.94 0.03 -11.78
N ASP A 96 -14.96 -0.78 -11.36
CA ASP A 96 -15.02 -1.63 -10.18
C ASP A 96 -14.33 -1.01 -8.96
N ALA A 97 -13.78 0.20 -9.12
CA ALA A 97 -13.08 0.93 -8.08
C ALA A 97 -14.04 1.41 -7.00
N GLU A 98 -13.64 1.26 -5.74
CA GLU A 98 -14.38 1.82 -4.61
C GLU A 98 -13.62 3.01 -4.02
N PRO A 99 -14.28 4.14 -3.71
CA PRO A 99 -13.61 5.27 -3.09
C PRO A 99 -13.24 4.94 -1.64
N VAL A 100 -12.02 5.31 -1.25
CA VAL A 100 -11.55 5.20 0.14
C VAL A 100 -11.73 6.54 0.84
N GLU A 101 -12.44 6.55 1.97
CA GLU A 101 -12.58 7.76 2.78
C GLU A 101 -11.23 8.17 3.40
N GLY A 102 -10.94 9.47 3.39
CA GLY A 102 -9.71 10.00 3.99
C GLY A 102 -9.36 11.40 3.49
N GLU A 103 -8.12 11.81 3.73
CA GLU A 103 -7.61 13.14 3.38
C GLU A 103 -7.29 13.26 1.89
N HIS A 104 -6.82 12.17 1.28
CA HIS A 104 -6.38 12.17 -0.11
C HIS A 104 -7.39 11.44 -1.01
N GLU A 105 -7.38 11.78 -2.30
CA GLU A 105 -8.18 11.04 -3.28
C GLU A 105 -7.62 9.64 -3.40
N ALA A 106 -8.43 8.63 -3.08
CA ALA A 106 -7.99 7.24 -3.08
C ALA A 106 -9.09 6.28 -3.55
N LEU A 107 -8.65 5.21 -4.20
CA LEU A 107 -9.47 4.15 -4.76
C LEU A 107 -8.92 2.79 -4.34
N VAL A 108 -9.79 1.80 -4.23
CA VAL A 108 -9.42 0.43 -3.87
C VAL A 108 -10.13 -0.61 -4.75
N TRP A 109 -9.41 -1.70 -4.97
CA TRP A 109 -9.81 -2.94 -5.63
C TRP A 109 -9.30 -4.12 -4.79
N PRO A 110 -9.70 -5.37 -5.09
CA PRO A 110 -9.01 -6.54 -4.57
C PRO A 110 -7.54 -6.51 -4.98
N GLY A 111 -6.64 -6.57 -4.01
CA GLY A 111 -5.19 -6.65 -4.20
C GLY A 111 -4.52 -5.32 -4.59
N VAL A 112 -5.26 -4.24 -4.85
CA VAL A 112 -4.71 -2.96 -5.30
C VAL A 112 -5.41 -1.79 -4.62
N ALA A 113 -4.65 -0.83 -4.12
CA ALA A 113 -5.13 0.49 -3.75
C ALA A 113 -4.28 1.59 -4.38
N MET A 114 -4.91 2.72 -4.65
CA MET A 114 -4.24 3.90 -5.17
C MET A 114 -4.62 5.13 -4.38
N ALA A 115 -3.69 6.06 -4.21
CA ALA A 115 -3.96 7.38 -3.67
C ALA A 115 -3.20 8.44 -4.46
N LYS A 116 -3.72 9.66 -4.51
CA LYS A 116 -3.02 10.81 -5.10
C LYS A 116 -3.35 12.11 -4.38
N ALA A 117 -2.43 13.06 -4.48
CA ALA A 117 -2.60 14.42 -4.02
C ALA A 117 -1.75 15.39 -4.84
N PRO A 118 -2.14 16.67 -4.92
CA PRO A 118 -1.27 17.71 -5.44
C PRO A 118 0.06 17.71 -4.68
N CYS A 119 1.17 17.66 -5.42
CA CYS A 119 2.52 17.71 -4.88
C CYS A 119 3.44 18.25 -5.97
N ALA A 120 3.79 19.53 -5.86
CA ALA A 120 4.73 20.16 -6.78
C ALA A 120 6.17 19.80 -6.38
N VAL A 121 6.91 19.11 -7.24
CA VAL A 121 8.34 18.84 -7.03
C VAL A 121 9.15 19.59 -8.08
N THR A 122 9.91 20.60 -7.63
CA THR A 122 10.72 21.45 -8.51
C THR A 122 12.02 20.77 -8.94
N GLY A 123 12.22 20.67 -10.25
CA GLY A 123 13.45 20.16 -10.85
C GLY A 123 14.58 21.19 -10.86
N ALA A 124 15.77 20.75 -11.28
CA ALA A 124 16.98 21.60 -11.30
C ALA A 124 16.86 22.86 -12.18
N GLU A 125 15.96 22.86 -13.15
CA GLU A 125 15.71 24.00 -14.06
C GLU A 125 14.64 24.98 -13.54
N GLY A 126 14.10 24.76 -12.33
CA GLY A 126 13.11 25.64 -11.70
C GLY A 126 11.68 25.49 -12.22
N HIS A 127 11.40 24.47 -13.03
CA HIS A 127 10.05 24.02 -13.35
C HIS A 127 9.66 22.84 -12.45
N ASN A 128 8.35 22.65 -12.25
CA ASN A 128 7.84 21.44 -11.61
C ASN A 128 8.09 20.24 -12.54
N THR A 129 8.72 19.20 -12.01
CA THR A 129 8.85 17.89 -12.66
C THR A 129 7.69 16.96 -12.31
N ILE A 130 6.97 17.26 -11.23
CA ILE A 130 5.77 16.59 -10.76
C ILE A 130 4.83 17.68 -10.25
N ASP A 131 3.55 17.60 -10.60
CA ASP A 131 2.49 18.46 -10.05
C ASP A 131 1.49 17.67 -9.17
N THR A 132 1.37 16.37 -9.41
CA THR A 132 0.56 15.42 -8.65
C THR A 132 1.42 14.21 -8.32
N LEU A 133 1.52 13.86 -7.03
CA LEU A 133 2.11 12.60 -6.61
C LEU A 133 0.99 11.58 -6.46
N ALA A 134 1.23 10.38 -6.97
CA ALA A 134 0.33 9.25 -6.78
C ALA A 134 1.12 8.05 -6.29
N LEU A 135 0.44 7.20 -5.53
CA LEU A 135 0.92 5.95 -4.97
C LEU A 135 0.01 4.82 -5.45
N VAL A 136 0.62 3.75 -5.95
CA VAL A 136 -0.03 2.44 -6.11
C VAL A 136 0.52 1.50 -5.05
N LEU A 137 -0.37 0.79 -4.37
CA LEU A 137 -0.07 -0.27 -3.44
C LEU A 137 -0.70 -1.56 -3.96
N GLU A 138 0.13 -2.56 -4.22
CA GLU A 138 -0.28 -3.92 -4.58
C GLU A 138 0.03 -4.84 -3.38
N ALA A 139 -0.90 -5.74 -3.06
CA ALA A 139 -0.69 -6.77 -2.06
C ALA A 139 -1.35 -8.09 -2.45
N GLU A 140 -0.63 -9.20 -2.26
CA GLU A 140 -1.13 -10.56 -2.54
C GLU A 140 -2.06 -11.07 -1.44
N HIS A 141 -1.98 -10.49 -0.24
CA HIS A 141 -2.78 -10.86 0.92
C HIS A 141 -3.51 -9.65 1.53
N PRO A 142 -4.69 -9.87 2.14
CA PRO A 142 -5.43 -11.12 2.18
C PRO A 142 -6.06 -11.49 0.82
N GLY A 143 -6.28 -12.78 0.57
CA GLY A 143 -6.72 -13.28 -0.75
C GLY A 143 -8.23 -13.23 -1.00
N GLY A 144 -9.03 -12.77 -0.03
CA GLY A 144 -10.47 -12.58 -0.20
C GLY A 144 -10.78 -11.16 -0.65
N ASP A 145 -11.56 -11.00 -1.72
CA ASP A 145 -11.84 -9.70 -2.35
C ASP A 145 -12.35 -8.61 -1.38
N ASP A 146 -13.30 -8.94 -0.50
CA ASP A 146 -13.88 -7.98 0.45
C ASP A 146 -12.87 -7.62 1.56
N GLU A 147 -12.17 -8.62 2.07
CA GLU A 147 -11.14 -8.45 3.12
C GLU A 147 -9.94 -7.66 2.58
N SER A 148 -9.55 -7.93 1.34
CA SER A 148 -8.46 -7.24 0.65
C SER A 148 -8.77 -5.75 0.50
N ARG A 149 -9.99 -5.42 0.06
CA ARG A 149 -10.44 -4.03 -0.01
C ARG A 149 -10.42 -3.35 1.36
N GLU A 150 -10.94 -4.00 2.39
CA GLU A 150 -11.00 -3.44 3.74
C GLU A 150 -9.60 -3.13 4.28
N VAL A 151 -8.68 -4.09 4.18
CA VAL A 151 -7.30 -3.92 4.65
C VAL A 151 -6.59 -2.83 3.85
N LEU A 152 -6.64 -2.89 2.51
CA LEU A 152 -5.95 -1.90 1.67
C LEU A 152 -6.52 -0.49 1.82
N ALA A 153 -7.83 -0.34 2.02
CA ALA A 153 -8.46 0.95 2.34
C ALA A 153 -7.95 1.53 3.66
N GLY A 154 -7.70 0.68 4.67
CA GLY A 154 -7.12 1.09 5.95
C GLY A 154 -5.64 1.51 5.85
N VAL A 155 -4.89 0.91 4.92
CA VAL A 155 -3.44 1.16 4.77
C VAL A 155 -3.14 2.34 3.84
N ILE A 156 -3.88 2.50 2.75
CA ILE A 156 -3.47 3.40 1.66
C ILE A 156 -3.36 4.87 2.08
N GLN A 157 -4.31 5.36 2.90
CA GLN A 157 -4.31 6.75 3.37
C GLN A 157 -3.08 7.08 4.23
N PRO A 158 -2.82 6.37 5.35
CA PRO A 158 -1.66 6.68 6.18
C PRO A 158 -0.32 6.34 5.52
N LEU A 159 -0.27 5.30 4.67
CA LEU A 159 0.93 5.01 3.88
C LEU A 159 1.26 6.17 2.93
N PHE A 160 0.25 6.68 2.22
CA PHE A 160 0.43 7.78 1.29
C PHE A 160 0.81 9.09 1.99
N ALA A 161 0.23 9.37 3.16
CA ALA A 161 0.64 10.51 3.98
C ALA A 161 2.14 10.45 4.34
N GLY A 162 2.63 9.29 4.76
CA GLY A 162 4.06 9.11 5.03
C GLY A 162 4.94 9.27 3.78
N VAL A 163 4.46 8.82 2.62
CA VAL A 163 5.15 9.06 1.34
C VAL A 163 5.22 10.55 1.00
N LEU A 164 4.15 11.31 1.24
CA LEU A 164 4.13 12.77 1.05
C LEU A 164 5.12 13.46 1.99
N ASP A 165 5.17 13.10 3.27
CA ASP A 165 6.11 13.65 4.25
C ASP A 165 7.58 13.40 3.86
N MET A 166 7.85 12.26 3.21
CA MET A 166 9.17 11.95 2.67
C MET A 166 9.48 12.69 1.36
N THR A 167 8.47 13.17 0.64
CA THR A 167 8.63 13.77 -0.68
C THR A 167 8.82 15.28 -0.54
N PRO A 168 9.77 15.90 -1.26
CA PRO A 168 10.00 17.34 -1.18
C PRO A 168 8.94 18.12 -1.97
N CYS A 169 7.66 17.92 -1.63
CA CYS A 169 6.56 18.70 -2.18
C CYS A 169 6.71 20.15 -1.72
N GLU A 170 6.62 21.10 -2.64
CA GLU A 170 6.47 22.50 -2.27
C GLU A 170 5.10 22.67 -1.61
N GLU A 171 5.09 22.97 -0.31
CA GLU A 171 3.89 23.47 0.35
C GLU A 171 3.47 24.76 -0.35
N HIS A 172 2.20 24.85 -0.73
CA HIS A 172 1.64 26.00 -1.45
C HIS A 172 2.11 27.33 -0.84
N ALA A 173 2.96 28.05 -1.58
CA ALA A 173 3.33 29.44 -1.29
C ALA A 173 2.15 30.40 -1.46
#